data_AF-A0A2E8KV53-F1
#
_entry.id   AF-A0A2E8KV53-F1
#
_cell.length_a   1.000
_cell.length_b   1.000
_cell.length_c   1.000
_cell.angle_alpha   90.00
_cell.angle_beta   90.00
_cell.angle_gamma   90.00
#
_symmetry.space_group_name_H-M   'P 1'
#
loop_
_entity.id
_entity.type
_entity.pdbx_description
1 polymer ?
#
loop_
_entity_poly.entity_id
_entity_poly.type
_entity_poly.pdbx_seq_one_letter_code
_entity_poly.pdbx_strand_id
1 'polypeptide(L)'
;MYQYIRTYISIYFIILLFISTVFCDDNKTTSFDSYGINNISIEFYQPQSFSKDPINYYSLIHFVEYAVLAIIPFVKIKHFWSISIGWEVLELFISKEWARESWLNKLFDLFFNWLGFKSVRAYFGRKSK
;
A
#
# COMPACT_ATOMS: atom_id res chain seq x y z
N MET A 1 -22.87 6.27 -15.01
CA MET A 1 -23.01 5.16 -14.05
C MET A 1 -21.99 4.04 -14.31
N TYR A 2 -21.96 3.44 -15.51
CA TYR A 2 -21.04 2.34 -15.87
C TYR A 2 -19.53 2.62 -15.65
N GLN A 3 -19.05 3.81 -16.04
CA GLN A 3 -17.65 4.20 -15.88
C GLN A 3 -17.24 4.37 -14.40
N TYR A 4 -18.21 4.74 -13.56
CA TYR A 4 -18.02 4.88 -12.12
C TYR A 4 -17.89 3.50 -11.46
N ILE A 5 -18.83 2.59 -11.77
CA ILE A 5 -18.82 1.19 -11.31
C ILE A 5 -17.52 0.49 -11.73
N ARG A 6 -17.11 0.63 -13.00
CA ARG A 6 -15.84 0.07 -13.51
C ARG A 6 -14.61 0.58 -12.73
N THR A 7 -14.60 1.86 -12.37
CA THR A 7 -13.48 2.45 -11.62
C THR A 7 -13.39 1.87 -10.21
N TYR A 8 -14.52 1.74 -9.50
CA TYR A 8 -14.56 1.17 -8.15
C TYR A 8 -14.17 -0.31 -8.12
N ILE A 9 -14.70 -1.12 -9.05
CA ILE A 9 -14.34 -2.54 -9.18
C ILE A 9 -12.85 -2.69 -9.43
N SER A 10 -12.28 -1.82 -10.27
CA SER A 10 -10.85 -1.90 -10.59
C SER A 10 -9.95 -1.44 -9.43
N ILE A 11 -10.36 -0.44 -8.64
CA ILE A 11 -9.65 -0.04 -7.42
C ILE A 11 -9.72 -1.16 -6.38
N TYR A 12 -10.90 -1.77 -6.20
CA TYR A 12 -11.08 -2.89 -5.30
C TYR A 12 -10.19 -4.07 -5.69
N PHE A 13 -10.11 -4.39 -6.98
CA PHE A 13 -9.22 -5.44 -7.48
C PHE A 13 -7.73 -5.14 -7.26
N ILE A 14 -7.30 -3.89 -7.39
CA ILE A 14 -5.92 -3.47 -7.09
C ILE A 14 -5.62 -3.60 -5.60
N ILE A 15 -6.54 -3.13 -4.74
CA ILE A 15 -6.41 -3.29 -3.28
C ILE A 15 -6.36 -4.77 -2.92
N LEU A 16 -7.19 -5.61 -3.56
CA LEU A 16 -7.24 -7.05 -3.34
C LEU A 16 -5.94 -7.75 -3.80
N LEU A 17 -5.35 -7.32 -4.92
CA LEU A 17 -4.04 -7.79 -5.38
C LEU A 17 -2.93 -7.40 -4.39
N PHE A 18 -2.94 -6.16 -3.91
CA PHE A 18 -1.96 -5.65 -2.94
C PHE A 18 -2.04 -6.35 -1.59
N ILE A 19 -3.26 -6.60 -1.11
CA ILE A 19 -3.51 -7.44 0.07
C ILE A 19 -3.04 -8.88 -0.22
N SER A 20 -3.34 -9.44 -1.40
CA SER A 20 -2.93 -10.81 -1.71
C SER A 20 -1.42 -10.99 -1.75
N THR A 21 -0.64 -10.00 -2.21
CA THR A 21 0.82 -10.08 -2.24
C THR A 21 1.43 -9.99 -0.84
N VAL A 22 0.83 -9.19 0.05
CA VAL A 22 1.31 -9.02 1.43
C VAL A 22 0.90 -10.17 2.35
N PHE A 23 -0.28 -10.75 2.15
CA PHE A 23 -0.80 -11.84 2.97
C PHE A 23 -0.59 -13.24 2.35
N CYS A 24 0.04 -13.35 1.17
CA CYS A 24 0.33 -14.64 0.54
C CYS A 24 1.29 -15.53 1.35
N ASP A 25 2.04 -14.95 2.28
CA ASP A 25 3.11 -15.65 3.01
C ASP A 25 2.66 -16.26 4.34
N ASP A 26 1.45 -15.94 4.83
CA ASP A 26 0.90 -16.59 6.03
C ASP A 26 0.06 -17.81 5.61
N ASN A 27 0.73 -18.95 5.41
CA ASN A 27 0.14 -20.29 5.32
C ASN A 27 -0.46 -20.77 6.67
N LYS A 28 -1.07 -19.87 7.44
CA LYS A 28 -1.91 -20.19 8.58
C LYS A 28 -3.31 -19.73 8.23
N THR A 29 -4.09 -20.69 7.76
CA THR A 29 -5.55 -20.65 7.66
C THR A 29 -6.13 -20.07 8.94
N THR A 30 -6.34 -18.76 8.98
CA THR A 30 -7.26 -18.16 9.95
C THR A 30 -8.65 -18.48 9.41
N SER A 31 -9.23 -19.57 9.92
CA SER A 31 -10.63 -19.85 9.68
C SER A 31 -11.41 -18.61 10.10
N PHE A 32 -12.20 -18.09 9.16
CA PHE A 32 -13.12 -16.98 9.39
C PHE A 32 -14.34 -17.49 10.17
N ASP A 33 -14.08 -18.17 11.28
CA ASP A 33 -15.12 -18.70 12.16
C ASP A 33 -15.62 -17.53 13.01
N SER A 34 -16.74 -16.95 12.60
CA SER A 34 -17.80 -16.40 13.47
C SER A 34 -17.37 -15.76 14.82
N TYR A 35 -16.31 -14.96 14.86
CA TYR A 35 -16.01 -14.09 16.00
C TYR A 35 -16.85 -12.83 15.87
N GLY A 36 -17.85 -12.71 16.73
CA GLY A 36 -18.72 -11.54 16.79
C GLY A 36 -17.91 -10.23 16.87
N ILE A 37 -18.39 -9.22 16.14
CA ILE A 37 -17.81 -7.86 16.01
C ILE A 37 -17.60 -7.14 17.36
N ASN A 38 -18.03 -7.74 18.47
CA ASN A 38 -18.15 -7.08 19.76
C ASN A 38 -16.82 -6.95 20.53
N ASN A 39 -15.72 -7.57 20.09
CA ASN A 39 -14.41 -7.54 20.79
C ASN A 39 -13.19 -7.41 19.85
N ILE A 40 -13.24 -6.55 18.83
CA ILE A 40 -12.04 -6.23 18.04
C ILE A 40 -11.21 -5.21 18.84
N SER A 41 -10.20 -5.67 19.57
CA SER A 41 -9.19 -4.79 20.15
C SER A 41 -8.19 -4.40 19.07
N ILE A 42 -8.30 -3.18 18.54
CA ILE A 42 -7.32 -2.60 17.61
C ILE A 42 -6.13 -2.12 18.43
N GLU A 43 -5.00 -2.84 18.34
CA GLU A 43 -3.76 -2.46 19.00
C GLU A 43 -2.91 -1.58 18.09
N PHE A 44 -2.40 -0.48 18.64
CA PHE A 44 -1.47 0.41 17.97
C PHE A 44 -0.03 0.01 18.28
N TYR A 45 0.74 -0.31 17.24
CA TYR A 45 2.14 -0.66 17.31
C TYR A 45 3.01 0.51 16.86
N GLN A 46 3.60 1.22 17.83
CA GLN A 46 4.48 2.34 17.52
C GLN A 46 5.75 1.90 16.76
N PRO A 47 6.25 2.72 15.82
CA PRO A 47 7.57 2.56 15.20
C PRO A 47 8.68 2.33 16.23
N GLN A 48 9.64 1.45 15.91
CA GLN A 48 10.73 1.10 16.83
C GLN A 48 11.68 2.26 17.12
N SER A 49 11.77 3.22 16.19
CA SER A 49 12.64 4.38 16.31
C SER A 49 12.15 5.51 15.40
N PHE A 50 12.74 6.69 15.59
CA PHE A 50 12.46 7.81 14.70
C PHE A 50 13.19 7.69 13.36
N SER A 51 14.49 7.39 13.34
CA SER A 51 15.35 7.51 12.15
C SER A 51 16.24 6.32 11.82
N LYS A 52 16.16 5.23 12.60
CA LYS A 52 17.01 4.05 12.33
C LYS A 52 16.55 3.38 11.04
N ASP A 53 17.51 2.98 10.20
CA ASP A 53 17.26 2.26 8.94
C ASP A 53 16.16 2.94 8.10
N PRO A 54 16.40 4.18 7.64
CA PRO A 54 15.38 5.02 7.01
C PRO A 54 14.98 4.59 5.60
N ILE A 55 15.64 3.59 5.04
CA ILE A 55 15.33 3.00 3.74
C ILE A 55 15.67 1.53 3.86
N ASN A 56 14.79 0.65 3.39
CA ASN A 56 15.05 -0.77 3.39
C ASN A 56 14.68 -1.43 2.05
N TYR A 57 14.65 -2.76 2.03
CA TYR A 57 14.29 -3.52 0.84
C TYR A 57 12.82 -3.35 0.43
N TYR A 58 11.92 -3.15 1.41
CA TYR A 58 10.50 -2.88 1.14
C TYR A 58 10.29 -1.53 0.48
N SER A 59 11.08 -0.50 0.79
CA SER A 59 11.06 0.78 0.07
C SER A 59 11.29 0.64 -1.44
N LEU A 60 12.13 -0.31 -1.85
CA LEU A 60 12.35 -0.62 -3.28
C LEU A 60 11.17 -1.38 -3.88
N ILE A 61 10.57 -2.33 -3.14
CA ILE A 61 9.37 -3.04 -3.57
C ILE A 61 8.24 -2.03 -3.81
N HIS A 62 8.01 -1.16 -2.85
CA HIS A 62 7.10 -0.02 -2.88
C HIS A 62 7.28 0.85 -4.12
N PHE A 63 8.53 1.25 -4.43
CA PHE A 63 8.82 1.95 -5.68
C PHE A 63 8.31 1.19 -6.93
N VAL A 64 8.57 -0.12 -7.02
CA VAL A 64 8.16 -0.95 -8.17
C VAL A 64 6.65 -1.14 -8.23
N GLU A 65 6.00 -1.40 -7.11
CA GLU A 65 4.54 -1.56 -7.02
C GLU A 65 3.81 -0.32 -7.52
N TYR A 66 4.26 0.86 -7.07
CA TYR A 66 3.66 2.13 -7.47
C TYR A 66 4.03 2.54 -8.90
N ALA A 67 5.17 2.11 -9.40
CA ALA A 67 5.52 2.20 -10.81
C ALA A 67 4.54 1.38 -11.68
N VAL A 68 4.24 0.13 -11.30
CA VAL A 68 3.24 -0.72 -11.99
C VAL A 68 1.84 -0.09 -11.89
N LEU A 69 1.47 0.41 -10.71
CA LEU A 69 0.19 1.07 -10.48
C LEU A 69 -0.01 2.30 -11.41
N ALA A 70 1.07 3.02 -11.73
CA ALA A 70 1.04 4.17 -12.62
C ALA A 70 0.81 3.83 -14.10
N ILE A 71 0.98 2.57 -14.51
CA ILE A 71 0.65 2.13 -15.89
C ILE A 71 -0.87 2.24 -16.10
N ILE A 72 -1.64 2.05 -15.04
CA ILE A 72 -3.10 1.99 -15.10
C ILE A 72 -3.68 3.41 -15.30
N PRO A 73 -4.36 3.70 -16.43
CA PRO A 73 -4.72 5.08 -16.81
C PRO A 73 -5.80 5.71 -15.93
N PHE A 74 -6.70 4.91 -15.35
CA PHE A 74 -7.76 5.43 -14.48
C PHE A 74 -7.28 5.72 -13.05
N VAL A 75 -6.08 5.27 -12.67
CA VAL A 75 -5.50 5.54 -11.36
C VAL A 75 -4.95 6.98 -11.32
N LYS A 76 -5.79 7.89 -10.84
CA LYS A 76 -5.43 9.29 -10.56
C LYS A 76 -4.53 9.42 -9.31
N ILE A 77 -3.83 10.56 -9.22
CA ILE A 77 -2.96 10.90 -8.09
C ILE A 77 -3.65 10.87 -6.71
N LYS A 78 -4.98 11.09 -6.67
CA LYS A 78 -5.76 10.97 -5.44
C LYS A 78 -5.82 9.52 -4.93
N HIS A 79 -5.97 8.54 -5.83
CA HIS A 79 -6.01 7.13 -5.43
C HIS A 79 -4.62 6.68 -4.98
N PHE A 80 -3.57 7.16 -5.64
CA PHE A 80 -2.19 7.00 -5.19
C PHE A 80 -2.02 7.40 -3.73
N TRP A 81 -2.38 8.64 -3.36
CA TRP A 81 -2.20 9.12 -1.99
C TRP A 81 -3.05 8.34 -0.99
N SER A 82 -4.30 7.99 -1.35
CA SER A 82 -5.16 7.17 -0.49
C SER A 82 -4.56 5.79 -0.21
N ILE A 83 -3.99 5.12 -1.22
CA ILE A 83 -3.37 3.80 -1.05
C ILE A 83 -2.05 3.93 -0.28
N SER A 84 -1.19 4.89 -0.65
CA SER A 84 0.14 5.08 -0.05
C SER A 84 0.06 5.44 1.43
N ILE A 85 -0.70 6.48 1.77
CA ILE A 85 -0.89 6.87 3.17
C ILE A 85 -1.70 5.81 3.92
N GLY A 86 -2.71 5.23 3.26
CA GLY A 86 -3.52 4.17 3.84
C GLY A 86 -2.67 2.99 4.28
N TRP A 87 -1.69 2.60 3.47
CA TRP A 87 -0.76 1.51 3.78
C TRP A 87 0.11 1.82 5.00
N GLU A 88 0.81 2.96 5.01
CA GLU A 88 1.64 3.38 6.14
C GLU A 88 0.87 3.44 7.46
N VAL A 89 -0.40 3.89 7.41
CA VAL A 89 -1.28 3.93 8.58
C VAL A 89 -1.71 2.52 9.00
N LEU A 90 -1.98 1.62 8.05
CA LEU A 90 -2.40 0.25 8.33
C LEU A 90 -1.28 -0.54 9.01
N GLU A 91 -0.03 -0.30 8.62
CA GLU A 91 1.15 -0.90 9.26
C GLU A 91 1.26 -0.58 10.76
N LEU A 92 0.75 0.57 11.21
CA LEU A 92 0.70 0.92 12.63
C LEU A 92 -0.23 0.02 13.45
N PHE A 93 -1.04 -0.81 12.79
CA PHE A 93 -1.94 -1.78 13.41
C PHE A 93 -1.54 -3.23 13.10
N ILE A 94 -0.38 -3.45 12.46
CA ILE A 94 0.17 -4.76 12.15
C ILE A 94 1.30 -5.08 13.14
N SER A 95 1.21 -6.25 13.80
CA SER A 95 2.19 -6.69 14.80
C SER A 95 3.48 -7.29 14.21
N LYS A 96 3.56 -7.44 12.89
CA LYS A 96 4.69 -8.05 12.17
C LYS A 96 5.92 -7.16 12.23
N GLU A 97 7.11 -7.76 12.30
CA GLU A 97 8.38 -7.03 12.40
C GLU A 97 8.64 -6.11 11.22
N TRP A 98 8.26 -6.52 10.00
CA TRP A 98 8.38 -5.70 8.79
C TRP A 98 7.47 -4.46 8.82
N ALA A 99 6.38 -4.44 9.57
CA ALA A 99 5.53 -3.24 9.68
C ALA A 99 6.07 -2.24 10.72
N ARG A 100 6.97 -2.69 11.61
CA ARG A 100 7.50 -1.94 12.76
C ARG A 100 8.78 -1.17 12.44
N GLU A 101 8.80 -0.56 11.26
CA GLU A 101 9.92 0.24 10.75
C GLU A 101 10.01 1.60 11.44
N SER A 102 11.03 2.40 11.13
CA SER A 102 11.16 3.75 11.70
C SER A 102 10.19 4.74 11.07
N TRP A 103 9.88 5.83 11.79
CA TRP A 103 9.08 6.92 11.23
C TRP A 103 9.68 7.51 9.95
N LEU A 104 11.01 7.59 9.90
CA LEU A 104 11.71 8.10 8.73
C LEU A 104 11.60 7.13 7.55
N ASN A 105 11.61 5.81 7.80
CA ASN A 105 11.40 4.82 6.75
C ASN A 105 10.01 4.97 6.10
N LYS A 106 8.95 5.02 6.92
CA LYS A 106 7.59 5.29 6.45
C LYS A 106 7.47 6.55 5.59
N LEU A 107 8.19 7.62 5.97
CA LEU A 107 8.25 8.84 5.17
C LEU A 107 8.97 8.63 3.82
N PHE A 108 10.07 7.88 3.82
CA PHE A 108 10.79 7.52 2.60
C PHE A 108 9.97 6.58 1.72
N ASP A 109 9.19 5.66 2.27
CA ASP A 109 8.28 4.80 1.52
C ASP A 109 7.24 5.64 0.77
N LEU A 110 6.62 6.64 1.42
CA LEU A 110 5.75 7.61 0.74
C LEU A 110 6.48 8.34 -0.41
N PHE A 111 7.75 8.70 -0.20
CA PHE A 111 8.57 9.35 -1.21
C PHE A 111 8.89 8.42 -2.40
N PHE A 112 9.28 7.17 -2.13
CA PHE A 112 9.57 6.17 -3.16
C PHE A 112 8.33 5.74 -3.93
N ASN A 113 7.20 5.58 -3.24
CA ASN A 113 5.88 5.37 -3.84
C ASN A 113 5.56 6.48 -4.84
N TRP A 114 5.73 7.74 -4.40
CA TRP A 114 5.47 8.90 -5.25
C TRP A 114 6.43 8.95 -6.46
N LEU A 115 7.71 8.66 -6.24
CA LEU A 115 8.73 8.64 -7.28
C LEU A 115 8.43 7.59 -8.35
N GLY A 116 8.12 6.35 -7.94
CA GLY A 116 7.75 5.26 -8.85
C GLY A 116 6.52 5.62 -9.67
N PHE A 117 5.47 6.10 -8.99
CA PHE A 117 4.22 6.48 -9.65
C PHE A 117 4.40 7.61 -10.65
N LYS A 118 5.11 8.68 -10.27
CA LYS A 118 5.31 9.86 -11.14
C LYS A 118 6.24 9.57 -12.31
N SER A 119 7.30 8.80 -12.11
CA SER A 119 8.27 8.46 -13.15
C SER A 119 7.60 7.71 -14.30
N VAL A 120 6.83 6.67 -13.99
CA VAL A 120 6.10 5.89 -15.00
C VAL A 120 4.98 6.72 -15.62
N ARG A 121 4.21 7.47 -14.82
CA ARG A 121 3.14 8.32 -15.35
C ARG A 121 3.67 9.37 -16.33
N ALA A 122 4.83 9.97 -16.05
CA ALA A 122 5.47 10.92 -16.95
C ALA A 122 5.93 10.25 -18.25
N TYR A 123 6.46 9.03 -18.19
CA TYR A 123 6.85 8.26 -19.37
C TYR A 123 5.65 7.94 -20.28
N PHE A 124 4.55 7.41 -19.73
CA PHE A 124 3.35 7.08 -20.51
C PHE A 124 2.58 8.32 -20.97
N GLY A 125 2.54 9.39 -20.16
CA GLY A 125 1.93 10.66 -20.54
C GLY A 125 2.59 11.33 -21.75
N ARG A 126 3.88 11.03 -22.01
CA ARG A 126 4.59 11.49 -23.21
C ARG A 126 4.24 10.72 -24.49
N LYS A 127 3.75 9.47 -24.39
CA LYS A 127 3.36 8.65 -25.56
C LYS A 127 1.92 8.84 -26.04
N SER A 128 1.09 9.54 -25.27
CA SER A 128 -0.33 9.79 -25.58
C SER A 128 -0.58 11.14 -26.27
N LYS A 129 0.47 11.89 -26.60
CA LYS A 129 0.43 13.09 -27.44
C LYS A 129 1.10 12.77 -28.77
#